data_AF-A0A9D1K498-F1
#
_entry.id   AF-A0A9D1K498-F1
#
_cell.length_a   1.000
_cell.length_b   1.000
_cell.length_c   1.000
_cell.angle_alpha   90.00
_cell.angle_beta   90.00
_cell.angle_gamma   90.00
#
_symmetry.space_group_name_H-M   'P 1'
#
loop_
_entity.id
_entity.type
_entity.pdbx_description
1 polymer ?
#
loop_
_entity_poly.entity_id
_entity_poly.type
_entity_poly.pdbx_seq_one_letter_code
_entity_poly.pdbx_strand_id
1 'polypeptide(L)'
;MSKDFNYKDFVDQLRFQVRGVIPEKHKDSVIYVRYMVYQMSILAAEELYNDENINEANCKYITQVIAEWTFHKTIDMISCNIPNEYHEAILHKINHEIFKLLVTVDDAGKPEVINKIEKIVNKTYKKALFMLFEKKCINKSTYNKALKQSNIDEMSAEQSEDVYTIPVSIWDVLKVHPYITLAYLFALTVIFATMLCSFFKGDFSIGIAVLILFALFLFRFLTRESEITITLPEDK
;
A
#
# COMPACT_ATOMS: atom_id res chain seq x y z
N MET A 1 -7.61 -11.30 20.35
CA MET A 1 -7.45 -12.62 19.68
C MET A 1 -7.37 -12.40 18.18
N SER A 2 -6.93 -13.37 17.37
CA SER A 2 -6.94 -13.24 15.89
C SER A 2 -8.31 -12.84 15.31
N LYS A 3 -9.40 -13.23 15.98
CA LYS A 3 -10.78 -12.87 15.59
C LYS A 3 -11.12 -11.38 15.71
N ASP A 4 -10.31 -10.60 16.43
CA ASP A 4 -10.46 -9.14 16.54
C ASP A 4 -9.76 -8.41 15.37
N PHE A 5 -8.98 -9.14 14.55
CA PHE A 5 -8.31 -8.59 13.39
C PHE A 5 -9.30 -8.36 12.25
N ASN A 6 -9.70 -7.09 12.05
CA ASN A 6 -10.41 -6.68 10.84
C ASN A 6 -9.47 -6.65 9.63
N TYR A 7 -9.15 -7.85 9.15
CA TYR A 7 -8.12 -8.06 8.14
C TYR A 7 -8.50 -7.47 6.78
N LYS A 8 -9.79 -7.44 6.42
CA LYS A 8 -10.25 -6.88 5.13
C LYS A 8 -9.93 -5.39 5.03
N ASP A 9 -10.27 -4.63 6.07
CA ASP A 9 -9.98 -3.20 6.11
C ASP A 9 -8.48 -2.93 6.16
N PHE A 10 -7.72 -3.74 6.91
CA PHE A 10 -6.27 -3.61 6.98
C PHE A 10 -5.58 -3.88 5.63
N VAL A 11 -5.99 -4.94 4.92
CA VAL A 11 -5.46 -5.26 3.58
C VAL A 11 -5.82 -4.16 2.57
N ASP A 12 -7.01 -3.59 2.66
CA ASP A 12 -7.38 -2.44 1.85
C ASP A 12 -6.46 -1.24 2.13
N GLN A 13 -6.18 -0.93 3.39
CA GLN A 13 -5.22 0.13 3.76
C GLN A 13 -3.84 -0.09 3.15
N LEU A 14 -3.27 -1.30 3.26
CA LEU A 14 -1.97 -1.65 2.68
C LEU A 14 -1.93 -1.43 1.16
N ARG A 15 -2.97 -1.86 0.45
CA ARG A 15 -3.13 -1.62 -0.99
C ARG A 15 -3.17 -0.12 -1.34
N PHE A 16 -3.72 0.73 -0.47
CA PHE A 16 -3.75 2.17 -0.72
C PHE A 16 -2.38 2.82 -0.50
N GLN A 17 -1.64 2.40 0.52
CA GLN A 17 -0.30 2.92 0.85
C GLN A 17 0.70 2.77 -0.32
N VAL A 18 0.61 1.66 -1.06
CA VAL A 18 1.46 1.37 -2.22
C VAL A 18 1.50 2.50 -3.26
N ARG A 19 0.42 3.28 -3.42
CA ARG A 19 0.39 4.38 -4.41
C ARG A 19 1.50 5.40 -4.20
N GLY A 20 1.86 5.67 -2.95
CA GLY A 20 2.81 6.72 -2.63
C GLY A 20 4.27 6.34 -2.82
N VAL A 21 4.57 5.07 -3.05
CA VAL A 21 5.94 4.54 -3.07
C VAL A 21 6.29 3.81 -4.36
N ILE A 22 5.38 3.78 -5.36
CA ILE A 22 5.69 3.22 -6.67
C ILE A 22 6.62 4.20 -7.42
N PRO A 23 7.79 3.73 -7.90
CA PRO A 23 8.70 4.57 -8.67
C PRO A 23 8.03 5.17 -9.92
N GLU A 24 8.41 6.40 -10.28
CA GLU A 24 7.85 7.13 -11.44
C GLU A 24 7.82 6.29 -12.72
N LYS A 25 8.92 5.56 -12.97
CA LYS A 25 9.12 4.64 -14.11
C LYS A 25 8.06 3.52 -14.21
N HIS A 26 7.26 3.30 -13.16
CA HIS A 26 6.25 2.26 -13.05
C HIS A 26 4.84 2.78 -12.75
N LYS A 27 4.57 4.08 -12.93
CA LYS A 27 3.23 4.66 -12.69
C LYS A 27 2.11 3.97 -13.45
N ASP A 28 2.36 3.50 -14.67
CA ASP A 28 1.35 2.78 -15.47
C ASP A 28 0.99 1.40 -14.88
N SER A 29 1.85 0.86 -14.01
CA SER A 29 1.64 -0.44 -13.35
C SER A 29 0.94 -0.32 -11.99
N VAL A 30 0.52 0.88 -11.56
CA VAL A 30 -0.09 1.11 -10.23
C VAL A 30 -1.28 0.21 -9.96
N ILE A 31 -2.17 0.02 -10.94
CA ILE A 31 -3.35 -0.84 -10.77
C ILE A 31 -2.92 -2.29 -10.52
N TYR A 32 -1.94 -2.77 -11.28
CA TYR A 32 -1.44 -4.13 -11.20
C TYR A 32 -0.69 -4.41 -9.90
N VAL A 33 0.24 -3.53 -9.50
CA VAL A 33 0.99 -3.68 -8.24
C VAL A 33 0.04 -3.71 -7.05
N ARG A 34 -0.97 -2.82 -7.03
CA ARG A 34 -2.00 -2.81 -5.99
C ARG A 34 -2.83 -4.09 -5.96
N TYR A 35 -3.16 -4.63 -7.13
CA TYR A 35 -3.86 -5.90 -7.22
C TYR A 35 -3.02 -7.02 -6.60
N MET A 36 -1.74 -7.13 -6.94
CA MET A 36 -0.86 -8.16 -6.39
C MET A 36 -0.72 -8.06 -4.88
N VAL A 37 -0.48 -6.85 -4.34
CA VAL A 37 -0.41 -6.62 -2.89
C VAL A 37 -1.71 -7.04 -2.21
N TYR A 38 -2.85 -6.61 -2.73
CA TYR A 38 -4.15 -7.01 -2.17
C TYR A 38 -4.36 -8.53 -2.16
N GLN A 39 -4.14 -9.20 -3.30
CA GLN A 39 -4.35 -10.65 -3.41
C GLN A 39 -3.44 -11.44 -2.48
N MET A 40 -2.17 -11.08 -2.38
CA MET A 40 -1.25 -11.80 -1.50
C MET A 40 -1.53 -11.54 -0.03
N SER A 41 -1.85 -10.29 0.32
CA SER A 41 -2.14 -9.92 1.70
C SER A 41 -3.48 -10.49 2.19
N ILE A 42 -4.51 -10.57 1.34
CA ILE A 42 -5.81 -11.12 1.74
C ILE A 42 -5.70 -12.61 2.08
N LEU A 43 -4.94 -13.37 1.29
CA LEU A 43 -4.72 -14.80 1.52
C LEU A 43 -4.01 -15.07 2.84
N ALA A 44 -2.93 -14.34 3.11
CA ALA A 44 -2.19 -14.48 4.35
C ALA A 44 -3.03 -14.06 5.56
N ALA A 45 -3.76 -12.96 5.45
CA ALA A 45 -4.54 -12.42 6.55
C ALA A 45 -5.77 -13.30 6.88
N GLU A 46 -6.39 -13.90 5.86
CA GLU A 46 -7.46 -14.89 6.04
C GLU A 46 -6.94 -16.16 6.73
N GLU A 47 -5.74 -16.65 6.36
CA GLU A 47 -5.11 -17.79 7.04
C GLU A 47 -4.84 -17.49 8.52
N LEU A 48 -4.31 -16.29 8.83
CA LEU A 48 -4.05 -15.84 10.20
C LEU A 48 -5.32 -15.63 11.01
N TYR A 49 -6.38 -15.10 10.40
CA TYR A 49 -7.67 -14.90 11.04
C TYR A 49 -8.29 -16.22 11.53
N ASN A 50 -8.03 -17.30 10.80
CA ASN A 50 -8.53 -18.64 11.13
C ASN A 50 -7.66 -19.38 12.17
N ASP A 51 -6.49 -18.86 12.54
CA ASP A 51 -5.62 -19.43 13.58
C ASP A 51 -5.93 -18.80 14.94
N GLU A 52 -6.40 -19.59 15.90
CA GLU A 52 -6.77 -19.10 17.24
C GLU A 52 -5.56 -18.86 18.17
N ASN A 53 -4.37 -19.33 17.79
CA ASN A 53 -3.16 -19.27 18.63
C ASN A 53 -2.34 -17.99 18.43
N ILE A 54 -2.68 -17.19 17.41
CA ILE A 54 -1.98 -15.96 17.08
C ILE A 54 -2.77 -14.74 17.54
N ASN A 55 -2.06 -13.75 18.10
CA ASN A 55 -2.69 -12.51 18.54
C ASN A 55 -2.86 -11.53 17.37
N GLU A 56 -3.72 -10.52 17.54
CA GLU A 56 -4.04 -9.54 16.51
C GLU A 56 -2.81 -8.75 16.02
N ALA A 57 -1.90 -8.39 16.93
CA ALA A 57 -0.70 -7.63 16.59
C ALA A 57 0.23 -8.43 15.66
N ASN A 58 0.41 -9.71 15.94
CA ASN A 58 1.18 -10.62 15.09
C ASN A 58 0.48 -10.84 13.75
N CYS A 59 -0.86 -10.92 13.72
CA CYS A 59 -1.60 -11.02 12.46
C CYS A 59 -1.36 -9.80 11.55
N LYS A 60 -1.46 -8.59 12.13
CA LYS A 60 -1.18 -7.33 11.43
C LYS A 60 0.25 -7.28 10.92
N TYR A 61 1.21 -7.62 11.78
CA TYR A 61 2.63 -7.60 11.43
C TYR A 61 2.95 -8.55 10.27
N ILE A 62 2.54 -9.81 10.35
CA ILE A 62 2.81 -10.81 9.30
C ILE A 62 2.18 -10.38 7.98
N THR A 63 0.94 -9.90 8.03
CA THR A 63 0.22 -9.41 6.84
C THR A 63 0.95 -8.22 6.19
N GLN A 64 1.45 -7.29 7.00
CA GLN A 64 2.22 -6.14 6.53
C GLN A 64 3.54 -6.57 5.89
N VAL A 65 4.32 -7.45 6.53
CA VAL A 65 5.57 -7.96 5.96
C VAL A 65 5.33 -8.63 4.61
N ILE A 66 4.28 -9.44 4.49
CA ILE A 66 3.90 -10.08 3.23
C ILE A 66 3.52 -9.05 2.16
N ALA A 67 2.80 -7.97 2.54
CA ALA A 67 2.45 -6.89 1.64
C ALA A 67 3.68 -6.15 1.09
N GLU A 68 4.62 -5.79 1.96
CA GLU A 68 5.86 -5.09 1.61
C GLU A 68 6.73 -5.92 0.67
N TRP A 69 6.97 -7.19 1.01
CA TRP A 69 7.76 -8.08 0.14
C TRP A 69 7.06 -8.35 -1.19
N THR A 70 5.73 -8.45 -1.19
CA THR A 70 4.94 -8.57 -2.42
C THR A 70 5.13 -7.33 -3.30
N PHE A 71 5.06 -6.14 -2.71
CA PHE A 71 5.29 -4.88 -3.40
C PHE A 71 6.69 -4.85 -4.04
N HIS A 72 7.75 -5.06 -3.26
CA HIS A 72 9.12 -4.99 -3.77
C HIS A 72 9.37 -6.01 -4.88
N LYS A 73 8.92 -7.25 -4.71
CA LYS A 73 9.14 -8.30 -5.73
C LYS A 73 8.28 -8.10 -6.96
N THR A 74 7.09 -7.53 -6.84
CA THR A 74 6.29 -7.16 -8.02
C THR A 74 7.02 -6.09 -8.85
N ILE A 75 7.57 -5.05 -8.19
CA ILE A 75 8.37 -4.03 -8.88
C ILE A 75 9.64 -4.62 -9.52
N ASP A 76 10.35 -5.51 -8.81
CA ASP A 76 11.52 -6.21 -9.38
C ASP A 76 11.16 -7.00 -10.64
N MET A 77 10.02 -7.71 -10.62
CA MET A 77 9.57 -8.52 -11.75
C MET A 77 9.15 -7.66 -12.95
N ILE A 78 8.44 -6.55 -12.72
CA ILE A 78 8.11 -5.56 -13.76
C ILE A 78 9.38 -4.97 -14.36
N SER A 79 10.32 -4.53 -13.51
CA SER A 79 11.60 -3.95 -13.93
C SER A 79 12.42 -4.92 -14.80
N CYS A 80 12.30 -6.21 -14.53
CA CYS A 80 13.03 -7.24 -15.24
C CYS A 80 12.30 -7.81 -16.47
N ASN A 81 11.10 -7.34 -16.79
CA ASN A 81 10.25 -7.88 -17.86
C ASN A 81 9.98 -9.37 -17.68
N ILE A 82 9.74 -9.82 -16.44
CA ILE A 82 9.21 -11.17 -16.20
C ILE A 82 7.74 -11.18 -16.62
N PRO A 83 7.26 -12.16 -17.40
CA PRO A 83 5.86 -12.20 -17.81
C PRO A 83 4.90 -12.29 -16.60
N ASN A 84 3.84 -11.46 -16.63
CA ASN A 84 2.89 -11.31 -15.51
C ASN A 84 2.21 -12.63 -15.11
N GLU A 85 2.02 -13.56 -16.06
CA GLU A 85 1.45 -14.90 -15.82
C GLU A 85 2.24 -15.74 -14.80
N TYR A 86 3.50 -15.39 -14.52
CA TYR A 86 4.34 -16.10 -13.53
C TYR A 86 4.43 -15.40 -12.18
N HIS A 87 4.00 -14.12 -12.09
CA HIS A 87 4.22 -13.30 -10.88
C HIS A 87 3.52 -13.88 -9.66
N GLU A 88 2.25 -14.24 -9.81
CA GLU A 88 1.44 -14.83 -8.75
C GLU A 88 2.06 -16.11 -8.19
N ALA A 89 2.45 -17.04 -9.06
CA ALA A 89 3.08 -18.29 -8.65
C ALA A 89 4.45 -18.10 -7.96
N ILE A 90 5.21 -17.07 -8.34
CA ILE A 90 6.46 -16.68 -7.66
C ILE A 90 6.14 -16.13 -6.27
N LEU A 91 5.21 -15.17 -6.19
CA LEU A 91 4.85 -14.49 -4.96
C LEU A 91 4.25 -15.44 -3.93
N HIS A 92 3.37 -16.36 -4.32
CA HIS A 92 2.86 -17.40 -3.42
C HIS A 92 3.98 -18.21 -2.77
N LYS A 93 5.00 -18.62 -3.54
CA LYS A 93 6.14 -19.37 -3.00
C LYS A 93 6.93 -18.55 -2.00
N ILE A 94 7.18 -17.27 -2.31
CA ILE A 94 7.90 -16.37 -1.42
C ILE A 94 7.10 -16.16 -0.13
N ASN A 95 5.85 -15.75 -0.26
CA ASN A 95 4.99 -15.38 0.85
C ASN A 95 4.69 -16.58 1.77
N HIS A 96 4.55 -17.78 1.21
CA HIS A 96 4.42 -18.99 2.00
C HIS A 96 5.65 -19.28 2.88
N GLU A 97 6.87 -19.03 2.38
CA GLU A 97 8.08 -19.21 3.19
C GLU A 97 8.22 -18.11 4.27
N ILE A 98 7.83 -16.87 3.97
CA ILE A 98 7.75 -15.78 4.97
C ILE A 98 6.75 -16.15 6.06
N PHE A 99 5.56 -16.55 5.67
CA PHE A 99 4.48 -16.93 6.58
C PHE A 99 4.95 -18.01 7.56
N LYS A 100 5.47 -19.13 7.05
CA LYS A 100 5.98 -20.23 7.87
C LYS A 100 7.05 -19.80 8.86
N LEU A 101 7.94 -18.88 8.46
CA LEU A 101 8.94 -18.36 9.39
C LEU A 101 8.24 -17.56 10.50
N LEU A 102 7.42 -16.60 10.14
CA LEU A 102 6.90 -15.63 11.10
C LEU A 102 5.87 -16.20 12.08
N VAL A 103 5.06 -17.18 11.68
CA VAL A 103 4.12 -17.83 12.61
C VAL A 103 4.82 -18.66 13.70
N THR A 104 6.10 -19.00 13.50
CA THR A 104 6.89 -19.78 14.46
C THR A 104 7.76 -18.93 15.39
N VAL A 105 7.80 -17.62 15.17
CA VAL A 105 8.70 -16.72 15.89
C VAL A 105 7.87 -15.77 16.76
N ASP A 106 8.12 -15.79 18.07
CA ASP A 106 7.38 -14.95 19.03
C ASP A 106 7.67 -13.45 18.90
N ASP A 107 8.77 -13.07 18.24
CA ASP A 107 9.23 -11.68 18.13
C ASP A 107 9.70 -11.38 16.70
N ALA A 108 8.71 -11.23 15.84
CA ALA A 108 8.88 -11.11 14.40
C ALA A 108 9.61 -9.82 13.97
N GLY A 109 9.61 -8.78 14.82
CA GLY A 109 10.25 -7.48 14.55
C GLY A 109 11.76 -7.43 14.77
N LYS A 110 12.38 -8.50 15.31
CA LYS A 110 13.83 -8.52 15.57
C LYS A 110 14.64 -8.38 14.27
N PRO A 111 15.76 -7.63 14.27
CA PRO A 111 16.65 -7.52 13.11
C PRO A 111 17.14 -8.87 12.56
N GLU A 112 17.30 -9.86 13.44
CA GLU A 112 17.67 -11.22 13.04
C GLU A 112 16.59 -11.91 12.19
N VAL A 113 15.31 -11.63 12.47
CA VAL A 113 14.16 -12.19 11.75
C VAL A 113 14.05 -11.53 10.39
N ILE A 114 14.21 -10.20 10.32
CA ILE A 114 14.24 -9.45 9.06
C ILE A 114 15.35 -9.98 8.14
N ASN A 115 16.56 -10.16 8.67
CA ASN A 115 17.68 -10.77 7.92
C ASN A 115 17.39 -12.20 7.45
N LYS A 116 16.65 -13.00 8.24
CA LYS A 116 16.23 -14.34 7.84
C LYS A 116 15.19 -14.28 6.72
N ILE A 117 14.23 -13.37 6.80
CA ILE A 117 13.22 -13.14 5.77
C ILE A 117 13.90 -12.79 4.45
N GLU A 118 14.81 -11.81 4.44
CA GLU A 118 15.51 -11.41 3.22
C GLU A 118 16.24 -12.58 2.56
N LYS A 119 16.99 -13.38 3.36
CA LYS A 119 17.68 -14.57 2.85
C LYS A 119 16.72 -15.58 2.25
N ILE A 120 15.58 -15.82 2.89
CA ILE A 120 14.54 -16.73 2.40
C ILE A 120 13.92 -16.21 1.11
N VAL A 121 13.55 -14.93 1.06
CA VAL A 121 12.97 -14.30 -0.13
C VAL A 121 13.93 -14.41 -1.30
N ASN A 122 15.20 -14.01 -1.11
CA ASN A 122 16.21 -14.05 -2.15
C ASN A 122 16.47 -15.49 -2.64
N LYS A 123 16.57 -16.46 -1.73
CA LYS A 123 16.73 -17.87 -2.08
C LYS A 123 15.54 -18.39 -2.88
N THR A 124 14.32 -18.13 -2.42
CA THR A 124 13.08 -18.63 -3.04
C THR A 124 12.84 -17.98 -4.40
N TYR A 125 13.06 -16.67 -4.51
CA TYR A 125 12.97 -15.93 -5.77
C TYR A 125 13.98 -16.47 -6.80
N LYS A 126 15.26 -16.59 -6.44
CA LYS A 126 16.29 -17.15 -7.34
C LYS A 126 15.96 -18.56 -7.80
N LYS A 127 15.45 -19.41 -6.90
CA LYS A 127 14.99 -20.76 -7.24
C LYS A 127 13.81 -20.73 -8.23
N ALA A 128 12.85 -19.84 -8.04
CA ALA A 128 11.71 -19.70 -8.93
C ALA A 128 12.13 -19.19 -10.32
N LEU A 129 13.03 -18.21 -10.38
CA LEU A 129 13.61 -17.71 -11.64
C LEU A 129 14.38 -18.80 -12.39
N PHE A 130 15.18 -19.59 -11.67
CA PHE A 130 15.91 -20.70 -12.27
C PHE A 130 14.95 -21.72 -12.91
N MET A 131 13.85 -22.06 -12.24
CA MET A 131 12.83 -22.94 -12.82
C MET A 131 12.19 -22.37 -14.08
N LEU A 132 11.91 -21.07 -14.12
CA LEU A 132 11.36 -20.42 -15.33
C LEU A 132 12.38 -20.42 -16.48
N PHE A 133 13.65 -20.20 -16.16
CA PHE A 133 14.73 -20.24 -17.15
C PHE A 133 14.94 -21.64 -17.74
N GLU A 134 15.02 -22.67 -16.89
CA GLU A 134 15.16 -24.08 -17.30
C GLU A 134 13.99 -24.53 -18.20
N LYS A 135 12.77 -24.07 -17.87
CA LYS A 135 11.56 -24.31 -18.67
C LYS A 135 11.45 -23.45 -19.93
N LYS A 136 12.43 -22.57 -20.20
CA LYS A 136 12.44 -21.61 -21.32
C LYS A 136 11.26 -20.62 -21.31
N CYS A 137 10.65 -20.38 -20.15
CA CYS A 137 9.61 -19.37 -19.96
C CYS A 137 10.20 -17.94 -19.98
N ILE A 138 11.48 -17.79 -19.65
CA ILE A 138 12.22 -16.54 -19.71
C ILE A 138 13.58 -16.76 -20.39
N ASN A 139 14.11 -15.73 -21.04
CA ASN A 139 15.42 -15.79 -21.71
C ASN A 139 16.58 -15.52 -20.73
N LYS A 140 17.81 -15.82 -21.16
CA LYS A 140 19.03 -15.64 -20.35
C LYS A 140 19.28 -14.18 -19.92
N SER A 141 18.91 -13.20 -20.77
CA SER A 141 19.06 -11.78 -20.46
C SER A 141 18.12 -11.37 -19.32
N THR A 142 16.85 -11.71 -19.41
CA THR A 142 15.83 -11.51 -18.37
C THR A 142 16.23 -12.19 -17.07
N TYR A 143 16.67 -13.44 -17.12
CA TYR A 143 17.14 -14.19 -15.95
C TYR A 143 18.32 -13.49 -15.25
N ASN A 144 19.36 -13.13 -16.01
CA ASN A 144 20.54 -12.46 -15.46
C ASN A 144 20.23 -11.08 -14.88
N LYS A 145 19.31 -10.33 -15.51
CA LYS A 145 18.82 -9.05 -14.98
C LYS A 145 18.09 -9.25 -13.65
N ALA A 146 17.15 -10.20 -13.60
CA ALA A 146 16.36 -10.49 -12.42
C ALA A 146 17.18 -11.02 -11.24
N LEU A 147 18.31 -11.70 -11.48
CA LEU A 147 19.22 -12.12 -10.41
C LEU A 147 19.98 -10.98 -9.73
N LYS A 148 20.16 -9.86 -10.44
CA LYS A 148 20.92 -8.69 -9.99
C LYS A 148 20.04 -7.56 -9.46
N GLN A 149 18.75 -7.56 -9.82
CA GLN A 149 17.81 -6.54 -9.39
C GLN A 149 17.41 -6.71 -7.92
N SER A 150 17.49 -5.62 -7.14
CA SER A 150 16.92 -5.51 -5.80
C SER A 150 16.43 -4.07 -5.59
N ASN A 151 15.11 -3.85 -5.58
CA ASN A 151 14.52 -2.52 -5.36
C ASN A 151 14.53 -2.06 -3.88
N ILE A 152 14.99 -2.90 -2.95
CA ILE A 152 15.04 -2.53 -1.51
C ILE A 152 16.13 -1.49 -1.24
N ASP A 153 17.24 -1.59 -1.97
CA ASP A 153 18.38 -0.68 -1.83
C ASP A 153 18.13 0.65 -2.56
N GLU A 154 17.41 0.63 -3.70
CA GLU A 154 16.99 1.85 -4.41
C GLU A 154 16.03 2.68 -3.56
N MET A 155 15.04 2.03 -2.92
CA MET A 155 14.05 2.72 -2.08
C MET A 155 14.63 3.26 -0.77
N SER A 156 15.57 2.56 -0.14
CA SER A 156 16.22 3.06 1.09
C SER A 156 17.14 4.26 0.84
N ALA A 157 17.71 4.38 -0.36
CA ALA A 157 18.47 5.55 -0.79
C ALA A 157 17.57 6.74 -1.19
N GLU A 158 16.41 6.50 -1.79
CA GLU A 158 15.43 7.55 -2.15
C GLU A 158 14.65 8.09 -0.93
N GLN A 159 14.55 7.30 0.15
CA GLN A 159 13.88 7.70 1.39
C GLN A 159 14.65 8.75 2.22
N SER A 160 15.93 9.01 1.94
CA SER A 160 16.73 9.98 2.70
C SER A 160 16.60 11.44 2.25
N GLU A 161 15.94 11.76 1.13
CA GLU A 161 15.94 13.14 0.62
C GLU A 161 14.59 13.78 0.24
N ASP A 162 13.45 13.07 0.16
CA ASP A 162 12.20 13.75 -0.23
C ASP A 162 10.97 13.33 0.62
N VAL A 163 10.42 14.30 1.35
CA VAL A 163 9.06 14.26 1.90
C VAL A 163 8.09 14.44 0.73
N TYR A 164 7.54 13.34 0.23
CA TYR A 164 6.54 13.38 -0.83
C TYR A 164 5.18 13.85 -0.28
N THR A 165 4.79 15.08 -0.62
CA THR A 165 3.40 15.54 -0.50
C THR A 165 2.62 15.06 -1.73
N ILE A 166 1.59 14.23 -1.50
CA ILE A 166 0.87 13.54 -2.58
C ILE A 166 -0.59 13.99 -2.60
N PRO A 167 -1.16 14.35 -3.78
CA PRO A 167 -2.58 14.66 -3.89
C PRO A 167 -3.41 13.40 -3.66
N VAL A 168 -4.12 13.37 -2.54
CA VAL A 168 -5.04 12.30 -2.15
C VAL A 168 -6.30 12.37 -3.03
N SER A 169 -6.72 11.27 -3.64
CA SER A 169 -8.00 11.24 -4.37
C SER A 169 -9.16 11.45 -3.39
N ILE A 170 -10.19 12.19 -3.79
CA ILE A 170 -11.41 12.45 -2.98
C ILE A 170 -12.01 11.15 -2.42
N TRP A 171 -11.94 10.06 -3.20
CA TRP A 171 -12.42 8.74 -2.81
C TRP A 171 -11.57 8.04 -1.75
N ASP A 172 -10.29 8.38 -1.66
CA ASP A 172 -9.40 7.88 -0.62
C ASP A 172 -9.62 8.68 0.69
N VAL A 173 -9.80 10.00 0.60
CA VAL A 173 -10.17 10.85 1.75
C VAL A 173 -11.48 10.40 2.40
N LEU A 174 -12.47 10.04 1.58
CA LEU A 174 -13.76 9.47 2.00
C LEU A 174 -13.61 8.20 2.85
N LYS A 175 -12.63 7.34 2.54
CA LYS A 175 -12.42 6.06 3.21
C LYS A 175 -11.55 6.16 4.46
N VAL A 176 -10.53 7.01 4.46
CA VAL A 176 -9.58 7.11 5.59
C VAL A 176 -10.15 7.91 6.76
N HIS A 177 -10.95 8.95 6.50
CA HIS A 177 -11.57 9.76 7.55
C HIS A 177 -13.05 10.00 7.28
N PRO A 178 -13.91 8.97 7.46
CA PRO A 178 -15.32 9.04 7.11
C PRO A 178 -16.05 10.18 7.84
N TYR A 179 -15.73 10.42 9.12
CA TYR A 179 -16.37 11.47 9.92
C TYR A 179 -15.98 12.89 9.50
N ILE A 180 -14.70 13.13 9.18
CA ILE A 180 -14.23 14.44 8.70
C ILE A 180 -14.83 14.72 7.33
N THR A 181 -14.87 13.71 6.47
CA THR A 181 -15.43 13.86 5.12
C THR A 181 -16.93 14.11 5.14
N LEU A 182 -17.66 13.45 6.05
CA LEU A 182 -19.09 13.70 6.26
C LEU A 182 -19.36 15.12 6.75
N ALA A 183 -18.53 15.64 7.66
CA ALA A 183 -18.63 17.02 8.13
C ALA A 183 -18.40 18.05 7.01
N TYR A 184 -17.43 17.79 6.12
CA TYR A 184 -17.19 18.63 4.93
C TYR A 184 -18.36 18.59 3.95
N LEU A 185 -18.92 17.41 3.69
CA LEU A 185 -20.06 17.25 2.77
C LEU A 185 -21.30 18.01 3.27
N PHE A 186 -21.54 17.95 4.58
CA PHE A 186 -22.61 18.70 5.23
C PHE A 186 -22.34 20.21 5.16
N ALA A 187 -21.14 20.67 5.53
CA ALA A 187 -20.77 22.08 5.50
C ALA A 187 -20.84 22.68 4.09
N LEU A 188 -20.34 21.97 3.07
CA LEU A 188 -20.40 22.40 1.67
C LEU A 188 -21.85 22.61 1.22
N THR A 189 -22.73 21.67 1.59
CA THR A 189 -24.16 21.72 1.23
C THR A 189 -24.86 22.90 1.88
N VAL A 190 -24.58 23.15 3.17
CA VAL A 190 -25.17 24.29 3.90
C VAL A 190 -24.69 25.63 3.33
N ILE A 191 -23.39 25.76 3.03
CA ILE A 191 -22.82 26.97 2.43
C ILE A 191 -23.42 27.22 1.04
N PHE A 192 -23.54 26.17 0.22
CA PHE A 192 -24.14 26.25 -1.11
C PHE A 192 -25.63 26.65 -1.06
N ALA A 193 -26.40 26.05 -0.14
CA ALA A 193 -27.81 26.41 0.06
C ALA A 193 -27.99 27.85 0.54
N THR A 194 -27.09 28.32 1.41
CA THR A 194 -27.08 29.70 1.91
C THR A 194 -26.78 30.69 0.78
N MET A 195 -25.79 30.37 -0.07
CA MET A 195 -25.46 31.15 -1.27
C MET A 195 -26.67 31.30 -2.20
N LEU A 196 -27.34 30.19 -2.53
CA LEU A 196 -28.56 30.19 -3.34
C LEU A 196 -29.65 31.07 -2.71
N CYS A 197 -29.93 30.89 -1.41
CA CYS A 197 -30.93 31.69 -0.70
C CYS A 197 -30.62 33.20 -0.73
N SER A 198 -29.35 33.59 -0.58
CA SER A 198 -28.94 34.99 -0.66
C SER A 198 -29.14 35.59 -2.05
N PHE A 199 -28.82 34.83 -3.11
CA PHE A 199 -29.08 35.29 -4.48
C PHE A 199 -30.58 35.40 -4.79
N PHE A 200 -31.41 34.45 -4.33
CA PHE A 200 -32.86 34.52 -4.50
C PHE A 200 -33.50 35.68 -3.75
N LYS A 201 -32.93 36.11 -2.62
CA LYS A 201 -33.39 37.28 -1.85
C LYS A 201 -32.90 38.62 -2.39
N GLY A 202 -32.02 38.62 -3.40
CA GLY A 202 -31.44 39.84 -3.98
C GLY A 202 -30.26 40.42 -3.19
N ASP A 203 -29.77 39.72 -2.17
CA ASP A 203 -28.62 40.13 -1.34
C ASP A 203 -27.30 39.70 -2.00
N PHE A 204 -27.00 40.29 -3.16
CA PHE A 204 -25.84 39.91 -3.98
C PHE A 204 -24.50 40.03 -3.24
N SER A 205 -24.34 41.03 -2.37
CA SER A 205 -23.12 41.21 -1.57
C SER A 205 -22.85 40.02 -0.64
N ILE A 206 -23.91 39.49 -0.02
CA ILE A 206 -23.82 38.32 0.87
C ILE A 206 -23.60 37.06 0.02
N GLY A 207 -24.33 36.91 -1.10
CA GLY A 207 -24.16 35.78 -2.01
C GLY A 207 -22.72 35.64 -2.54
N ILE A 208 -22.10 36.76 -2.94
CA ILE A 208 -20.71 36.78 -3.41
C ILE A 208 -19.72 36.44 -2.28
N ALA A 209 -19.90 36.97 -1.07
CA ALA A 209 -19.05 36.64 0.06
C ALA A 209 -19.11 35.14 0.42
N VAL A 210 -20.31 34.54 0.39
CA VAL A 210 -20.52 33.11 0.64
C VAL A 210 -19.94 32.26 -0.49
N LEU A 211 -20.01 32.71 -1.75
CA LEU A 211 -19.37 32.04 -2.89
C LEU A 211 -17.84 31.95 -2.72
N ILE A 212 -17.20 33.04 -2.28
CA ILE A 212 -15.75 33.06 -2.01
C ILE A 212 -15.40 32.08 -0.90
N LEU A 213 -16.17 32.07 0.19
CA LEU A 213 -15.99 31.10 1.28
C LEU A 213 -16.19 29.66 0.80
N PHE A 214 -17.19 29.40 -0.05
CA PHE A 214 -17.40 28.10 -0.66
C PHE A 214 -16.19 27.65 -1.50
N ALA A 215 -15.68 28.53 -2.36
CA ALA A 215 -14.52 28.24 -3.20
C ALA A 215 -13.26 27.96 -2.37
N LEU A 216 -13.01 28.73 -1.32
CA LEU A 216 -11.88 28.50 -0.40
C LEU A 216 -12.01 27.19 0.37
N PHE A 217 -13.23 26.87 0.84
CA PHE A 217 -13.49 25.65 1.59
C PHE A 217 -13.41 24.41 0.68
N LEU A 218 -13.92 24.52 -0.56
CA LEU A 218 -13.77 23.49 -1.58
C LEU A 218 -12.30 23.30 -1.97
N PHE A 219 -11.55 24.38 -2.19
CA PHE A 219 -10.12 24.31 -2.47
C PHE A 219 -9.38 23.60 -1.35
N ARG A 220 -9.59 24.00 -0.09
CA ARG A 220 -8.94 23.36 1.07
C ARG A 220 -9.34 21.90 1.26
N PHE A 221 -10.57 21.53 0.90
CA PHE A 221 -11.01 20.14 0.88
C PHE A 221 -10.29 19.33 -0.21
N LEU A 222 -10.13 19.91 -1.41
CA LEU A 222 -9.48 19.28 -2.56
C LEU A 222 -7.95 19.20 -2.46
N THR A 223 -7.31 20.18 -1.82
CA THR A 223 -5.85 20.25 -1.65
C THR A 223 -5.40 19.75 -0.29
N ARG A 224 -6.24 18.98 0.40
CA ARG A 224 -5.86 18.44 1.70
C ARG A 224 -4.81 17.35 1.49
N GLU A 225 -3.59 17.64 1.95
CA GLU A 225 -2.56 16.64 2.08
C GLU A 225 -2.81 15.88 3.40
N SER A 226 -2.80 14.54 3.34
CA SER A 226 -2.72 13.73 4.53
C SER A 226 -1.25 13.43 4.80
N GLU A 227 -0.70 14.02 5.85
CA GLU A 227 0.56 13.52 6.42
C GLU A 227 0.27 12.11 6.96
N ILE A 228 0.70 11.09 6.22
CA ILE A 228 0.75 9.72 6.74
C ILE A 228 2.12 9.60 7.40
N THR A 229 2.18 9.86 8.70
CA THR A 229 3.39 9.60 9.48
C THR A 229 3.57 8.08 9.54
N ILE A 230 4.55 7.56 8.80
CA ILE A 230 5.03 6.19 8.98
C ILE A 230 5.84 6.22 10.27
N THR A 231 5.20 5.90 11.40
CA THR A 231 5.95 5.60 12.62
C THR A 231 6.57 4.21 12.43
N LEU A 232 7.80 4.17 11.93
CA LEU A 232 8.67 3.04 12.20
C LEU A 232 8.77 2.91 13.74
N PRO A 233 8.64 1.71 14.32
CA PRO A 233 8.96 1.53 15.72
C PRO A 233 10.42 1.96 15.91
N GLU A 234 10.64 3.00 16.73
CA GLU A 234 11.97 3.43 17.12
C GLU A 234 12.69 2.25 17.79
N ASP A 235 13.89 1.94 17.30
CA ASP A 235 14.83 1.05 17.96
C ASP A 235 15.04 1.51 19.41
N LYS A 236 14.66 0.65 20.36
CA LYS A 236 15.13 0.68 21.75
C LYS A 236 15.70 -0.67 22.14
#